data_AF-A0A174UP04-F1
#
_entry.id   AF-A0A174UP04-F1
#
_cell.length_a   1.000
_cell.length_b   1.000
_cell.length_c   1.000
_cell.angle_alpha   90.00
_cell.angle_beta   90.00
_cell.angle_gamma   90.00
#
_symmetry.space_group_name_H-M   'P 1'
#
loop_
_entity.id
_entity.type
_entity.pdbx_description
1 polymer ?
#
loop_
_entity_poly.entity_id
_entity_poly.type
_entity_poly.pdbx_seq_one_letter_code
_entity_poly.pdbx_strand_id
1 'polypeptide(L)' 'MSATMQEHLRESVFKTALFHFLKNSKKSPERTARNIEELLNKFHPSPCECRIKYDELLQLIRTSSMEECISYIMDKVS' A
#
# COMPACT_ATOMS: atom_id res chain seq x y z
N MET A 1 5.39 1.78 27.35
CA MET A 1 4.29 1.33 26.46
C MET A 1 3.98 2.42 25.44
N SER A 2 4.81 2.60 24.40
CA SER A 2 4.61 3.76 23.50
C SER A 2 4.97 3.46 22.03
N ALA A 3 6.12 2.84 21.74
CA ALA A 3 6.53 2.60 20.35
C ALA A 3 5.73 1.49 19.65
N THR A 4 5.62 0.31 20.27
CA THR A 4 4.94 -0.87 19.68
C THR A 4 3.44 -0.62 19.42
N MET A 5 2.77 0.14 20.29
CA MET A 5 1.37 0.48 20.11
C MET A 5 1.19 1.52 18.99
N GLN A 6 2.10 2.48 18.86
CA GLN A 6 2.09 3.44 17.76
C GLN A 6 2.32 2.75 16.40
N GLU A 7 3.22 1.77 16.35
CA GLU A 7 3.52 0.98 15.16
C GLU A 7 2.30 0.17 14.71
N HIS A 8 1.67 -0.59 15.62
CA HIS A 8 0.44 -1.35 15.29
C HIS A 8 -0.73 -0.46 14.85
N LEU A 9 -0.88 0.72 15.45
CA LEU A 9 -1.88 1.70 15.01
C LEU A 9 -1.57 2.19 13.59
N ARG A 10 -0.28 2.46 13.31
CA ARG A 10 0.19 2.86 11.99
C ARG A 10 -0.15 1.81 10.93
N GLU A 11 0.21 0.55 11.19
CA GLU A 11 -0.07 -0.60 10.31
C GLU A 11 -1.56 -0.77 10.06
N SER A 12 -2.39 -0.64 11.11
CA SER A 12 -3.84 -0.79 11.01
C SER A 12 -4.47 0.31 10.15
N VAL A 13 -4.02 1.56 10.30
CA VAL A 13 -4.45 2.69 9.47
C VAL A 13 -4.01 2.50 8.02
N PHE A 14 -2.77 2.05 7.80
CA PHE A 14 -2.24 1.79 6.47
C PHE A 14 -3.02 0.69 5.73
N LYS A 15 -3.24 -0.45 6.39
CA LYS A 15 -4.03 -1.56 5.85
C LYS A 15 -5.47 -1.14 5.50
N THR A 16 -6.07 -0.30 6.34
CA THR A 16 -7.41 0.26 6.07
C THR A 16 -7.40 1.15 4.82
N ALA A 17 -6.41 2.03 4.68
CA ALA A 17 -6.26 2.87 3.49
C ALA A 17 -6.07 2.04 2.21
N LEU A 18 -5.23 1.00 2.26
CA LEU A 18 -5.04 0.07 1.15
C LEU A 18 -6.36 -0.60 0.74
N PHE A 19 -7.13 -1.10 1.71
CA PHE A 19 -8.43 -1.72 1.45
C PHE A 19 -9.37 -0.75 0.72
N HIS A 20 -9.43 0.52 1.15
CA HIS A 20 -10.24 1.54 0.49
C HIS A 20 -9.80 1.81 -0.96
N PHE A 21 -8.50 1.91 -1.23
CA PHE A 21 -7.99 2.10 -2.58
C PHE A 21 -8.24 0.89 -3.48
N LEU A 22 -8.13 -0.32 -2.93
CA LEU A 22 -8.20 -1.56 -3.71
C LEU A 22 -9.63 -2.03 -3.99
N LYS A 23 -10.62 -1.64 -3.16
CA LYS A 23 -12.04 -2.03 -3.28
C LYS A 23 -12.64 -1.82 -4.69
N ASN A 24 -12.20 -0.79 -5.41
CA ASN A 24 -12.66 -0.50 -6.78
C ASN A 24 -11.51 -0.40 -7.79
N SER A 25 -10.36 -0.97 -7.46
CA SER A 25 -9.11 -0.80 -8.23
C SER A 25 -9.23 -1.18 -9.70
N LYS A 26 -9.98 -2.24 -10.02
CA LYS A 26 -10.20 -2.69 -11.40
C LYS A 26 -10.89 -1.66 -12.31
N LYS A 27 -11.64 -0.70 -11.74
CA LYS A 27 -12.31 0.37 -12.51
C LYS A 27 -11.36 1.50 -12.91
N SER A 28 -10.28 1.70 -12.15
CA SER A 28 -9.33 2.79 -12.37
C SER A 28 -7.93 2.40 -11.85
N PRO A 29 -7.27 1.39 -12.44
CA PRO A 29 -6.07 0.79 -11.88
C PRO A 29 -4.90 1.77 -11.83
N GLU A 30 -4.77 2.69 -12.81
CA GLU A 30 -3.72 3.71 -12.85
C GLU A 30 -3.88 4.72 -11.71
N ARG A 31 -5.13 5.14 -11.43
CA ARG A 31 -5.43 6.04 -10.31
C ARG A 31 -5.15 5.35 -8.98
N THR A 32 -5.54 4.08 -8.84
CA THR A 32 -5.27 3.30 -7.64
C THR A 32 -3.77 3.14 -7.41
N ALA A 33 -2.99 2.79 -8.45
CA ALA A 33 -1.54 2.66 -8.35
C ALA A 33 -0.88 3.96 -7.88
N ARG A 34 -1.26 5.11 -8.48
CA ARG A 34 -0.76 6.43 -8.06
C ARG A 34 -1.09 6.76 -6.61
N ASN A 35 -2.35 6.55 -6.19
CA ASN A 35 -2.78 6.81 -4.82
C ASN A 35 -2.01 5.96 -3.80
N ILE A 36 -1.74 4.70 -4.12
CA ILE A 36 -0.98 3.78 -3.25
C ILE A 36 0.49 4.19 -3.20
N GLU A 37 1.10 4.56 -4.33
CA GLU A 37 2.47 5.08 -4.36
C GLU A 37 2.62 6.34 -3.50
N GLU A 38 1.68 7.30 -3.62
CA GLU A 38 1.65 8.48 -2.77
C GLU A 38 1.47 8.14 -1.28
N LEU A 39 0.63 7.16 -0.96
CA LEU A 39 0.45 6.69 0.42
C LEU A 39 1.75 6.09 0.97
N LEU A 40 2.42 5.23 0.19
CA LEU A 40 3.67 4.59 0.56
C LEU A 40 4.78 5.63 0.83
N ASN A 41 4.90 6.64 -0.01
CA ASN A 41 5.86 7.74 0.18
C ASN A 41 5.58 8.56 1.45
N LYS A 42 4.31 8.72 1.84
CA LYS A 42 3.93 9.36 3.12
C LYS A 42 4.21 8.47 4.32
N PHE A 43 4.09 7.15 4.14
CA PHE A 43 4.30 6.18 5.20
C PHE A 43 5.79 5.95 5.48
N HIS A 44 6.63 5.96 4.45
CA HIS A 44 8.09 5.88 4.55
C HIS A 44 8.73 7.13 3.94
N PRO A 45 8.93 8.21 4.72
CA PRO A 45 9.50 9.46 4.22
C PRO A 45 10.98 9.34 3.83
N SER A 46 11.64 8.22 4.14
CA SER A 46 13.01 7.96 3.69
C SER A 46 13.01 7.47 2.24
N PRO A 47 13.61 8.19 1.29
CA PRO A 47 13.61 7.85 -0.13
C PRO A 47 14.31 6.52 -0.47
N CYS A 48 15.02 5.92 0.49
CA CYS A 48 15.73 4.64 0.31
C CYS A 48 14.87 3.41 0.64
N GLU A 49 13.70 3.55 1.27
CA GLU A 49 12.95 2.40 1.82
C GLU A 49 11.67 2.04 1.06
N CYS A 50 11.09 2.96 0.29
CA CYS A 50 9.90 2.64 -0.49
C CYS A 50 10.28 1.87 -1.78
N ARG A 51 10.26 0.53 -1.68
CA ARG A 51 10.70 -0.39 -2.75
C ARG A 51 9.71 -0.51 -3.90
N ILE A 52 8.42 -0.34 -3.65
CA ILE A 52 7.37 -0.60 -4.65
C ILE A 52 7.17 0.65 -5.51
N LYS A 53 7.33 0.51 -6.83
CA LYS A 53 7.14 1.61 -7.80
C LYS A 53 5.76 1.55 -8.47
N TYR A 54 5.33 2.67 -9.05
CA TYR A 54 4.09 2.78 -9.83
C TYR A 54 3.83 1.61 -10.79
N ASP A 55 4.81 1.24 -11.62
CA ASP A 55 4.61 0.19 -12.64
C ASP A 55 4.38 -1.19 -12.01
N GLU A 56 5.07 -1.48 -10.90
CA GLU A 56 4.90 -2.71 -10.13
C GLU A 56 3.52 -2.75 -9.46
N LEU A 57 3.08 -1.63 -8.86
CA LEU A 57 1.74 -1.49 -8.30
C LEU A 57 0.67 -1.67 -9.39
N LEU A 58 0.86 -1.05 -10.56
CA LEU A 58 -0.09 -1.13 -11.65
C LEU A 58 -0.22 -2.56 -12.18
N GLN A 59 0.91 -3.26 -12.34
CA GLN A 59 0.90 -4.66 -12.74
C GLN A 59 0.18 -5.51 -11.69
N LEU A 60 0.56 -5.38 -10.41
CA LEU A 60 -0.04 -6.11 -9.29
C LEU A 60 -1.57 -5.92 -9.23
N ILE A 61 -2.03 -4.67 -9.30
CA ILE A 61 -3.44 -4.30 -9.28
C ILE A 61 -4.20 -4.91 -10.45
N ARG A 62 -3.59 -4.99 -11.64
CA ARG A 62 -4.24 -5.56 -12.83
C ARG A 62 -4.34 -7.08 -12.74
N THR A 63 -3.31 -7.75 -12.28
CA THR A 63 -3.20 -9.23 -12.35
C THR A 63 -3.74 -9.96 -11.13
N SER A 64 -3.86 -9.29 -9.98
CA SER A 64 -4.09 -9.97 -8.70
C SER A 64 -5.45 -9.60 -8.09
N SER A 65 -5.89 -10.38 -7.12
CA SER A 65 -7.01 -10.07 -6.23
C SER A 65 -6.66 -8.93 -5.26
N MET A 66 -7.67 -8.38 -4.60
CA MET A 66 -7.49 -7.34 -3.59
C MET A 66 -6.66 -7.85 -2.42
N GLU A 67 -6.95 -9.07 -1.95
CA GLU A 67 -6.27 -9.72 -0.83
C GLU A 67 -4.79 -9.96 -1.14
N GLU A 68 -4.48 -10.44 -2.35
CA GLU A 68 -3.10 -10.61 -2.81
C GLU A 68 -2.35 -9.26 -2.89
N CYS A 69 -3.01 -8.20 -3.37
CA CYS A 69 -2.42 -6.86 -3.39
C CYS A 69 -2.08 -6.37 -1.97
N ILE A 70 -3.00 -6.53 -1.02
CA ILE A 70 -2.78 -6.11 0.37
C ILE A 70 -1.63 -6.92 0.98
N SER A 71 -1.65 -8.25 0.85
CA SER A 71 -0.61 -9.11 1.40
C SER A 71 0.77 -8.79 0.83
N TYR A 72 0.88 -8.59 -0.49
CA TYR A 72 2.13 -8.22 -1.15
C TYR A 72 2.67 -6.88 -0.65
N ILE A 73 1.81 -5.85 -0.58
CA ILE A 73 2.25 -4.52 -0.15
C ILE A 73 2.68 -4.55 1.32
N MET A 74 1.91 -5.22 2.19
CA MET A 74 2.23 -5.34 3.63
C MET A 74 3.56 -6.06 3.86
N ASP A 75 3.84 -7.16 3.15
CA ASP A 75 5.11 -7.91 3.24
C ASP A 75 6.34 -7.05 2.89
N LYS A 76 6.17 -6.07 2.00
CA LYS A 76 7.25 -5.19 1.54
C LYS A 76 7.47 -3.96 2.44
N VAL A 77 6.52 -3.63 3.29
CA VAL A 77 6.59 -2.45 4.18
C VAL A 77 6.78 -2.79 5.66
N SER A 78 6.53 -4.04 6.06
CA SER A 78 6.98 -4.61 7.34
C SER A 78 8.50 -4.82 7.35
#